data_AF-A0A960W1X6-F1
#
_entry.id   AF-A0A960W1X6-F1
#
_cell.length_a   1.000
_cell.length_b   1.000
_cell.length_c   1.000
_cell.angle_alpha   90.00
_cell.angle_beta   90.00
_cell.angle_gamma   90.00
#
_symmetry.space_group_name_H-M   'P 1'
#
loop_
_entity.id
_entity.type
_entity.pdbx_description
1 polymer ?
#
loop_
_entity_poly.entity_id
_entity_poly.type
_entity_poly.pdbx_seq_one_letter_code
_entity_poly.pdbx_strand_id
1 'polypeptide(L)'
;MIVLDAIIQSIRTCAEYNKNVESRPHVILWTDEDKQWEGILPVIQEKLPELYTLGEYSPENKKGPAIWLRCVIAGKIEEAPIPESKIPILYLPGVSRQMLRAVETCEQRLKPLAELQYRGRIWSGVNGRDWTILAYLVSKKGLGLDVSKDEETKRTLLLSLPKLISENVENFKGKQIQKSYLMSLLSGDDPIREMLNWLNDSETFQRQKNSAEWEIFADISKTKFAIDPEKDGIFTGATRLLEQKGIWKGVWERFYENPKLFPGLIELIKKLPTPVFDLFPDIEKAGCLPHWNSEQEEKLRIDLLSLRDCPWHEVDNKILEMEKRHGGRRKQIWAKIGESKLAEALEYLVGLSENAKLPINVGTIEDISRTYQANGWKVDYALLKCLSLIDSQKNEEAIHIAIRSIYLPWAEESANHLQKQIQMSGYPLSKEKGRQEGFSEGEAVLFVDGLRFDTAKMLSEILEKKGLKIDEKVRWSALPTVTATGKAAVSPIQEKISGEIGNIEFEPSIE
;
A
#
# COMPACT_ATOMS: atom_id res chain seq x y z
N MET A 1 -10.40 4.58 -32.67
CA MET A 1 -9.08 4.27 -33.26
C MET A 1 -8.04 4.98 -32.41
N ILE A 2 -7.02 4.29 -31.91
CA ILE A 2 -5.98 4.97 -31.13
C ILE A 2 -5.02 5.73 -32.05
N VAL A 3 -4.35 6.76 -31.53
CA VAL A 3 -3.41 7.59 -32.30
C VAL A 3 -2.34 6.75 -33.01
N LEU A 4 -1.79 5.74 -32.33
CA LEU A 4 -0.80 4.80 -32.88
C LEU A 4 -1.32 4.07 -34.13
N ASP A 5 -2.54 3.53 -34.08
CA ASP A 5 -3.14 2.79 -35.20
C ASP A 5 -3.31 3.71 -36.42
N ALA A 6 -3.69 4.97 -36.18
CA ALA A 6 -3.88 5.94 -37.23
C ALA A 6 -2.55 6.34 -37.89
N ILE A 7 -1.45 6.45 -37.12
CA ILE A 7 -0.09 6.65 -37.66
C ILE A 7 0.31 5.47 -38.54
N ILE A 8 0.17 4.25 -38.03
CA ILE A 8 0.50 3.02 -38.75
C ILE A 8 -0.30 2.90 -40.05
N GLN A 9 -1.60 3.20 -40.00
CA GLN A 9 -2.46 3.19 -41.17
C GLN A 9 -2.00 4.25 -42.19
N SER A 10 -1.70 5.47 -41.76
CA SER A 10 -1.22 6.54 -42.64
C SER A 10 0.09 6.17 -43.35
N ILE A 11 1.04 5.57 -42.63
CA ILE A 11 2.31 5.11 -43.21
C ILE A 11 2.04 4.03 -44.27
N ARG A 12 1.19 3.04 -43.98
CA ARG A 12 0.87 1.96 -44.92
C ARG A 12 0.08 2.44 -46.15
N THR A 13 -0.89 3.34 -45.96
CA THR A 13 -1.67 3.96 -47.04
C THR A 13 -0.78 4.78 -47.97
N CYS A 14 0.39 5.28 -47.50
CA CYS A 14 1.38 5.94 -48.37
C CYS A 14 1.88 5.02 -49.50
N ALA A 15 1.80 3.71 -49.34
CA ALA A 15 2.18 2.74 -50.36
C ALA A 15 1.12 2.52 -51.45
N GLU A 16 -0.07 3.11 -51.32
CA GLU A 16 -1.11 3.02 -52.35
C GLU A 16 -0.63 3.67 -53.66
N TYR A 17 -0.91 2.99 -54.78
CA TYR A 17 -0.49 3.39 -56.11
C TYR A 17 -1.53 2.97 -57.13
N ASN A 18 -1.59 3.71 -58.24
CA ASN A 18 -2.48 3.33 -59.34
C ASN A 18 -1.78 2.29 -60.23
N LYS A 19 -2.20 1.03 -60.12
CA LYS A 19 -1.64 -0.10 -60.90
C LYS A 19 -1.68 0.09 -62.42
N ASN A 20 -2.55 0.97 -62.93
CA ASN A 20 -2.67 1.24 -64.36
C ASN A 20 -1.62 2.25 -64.88
N VAL A 21 -0.94 2.98 -63.98
CA VAL A 21 -0.04 4.10 -64.33
C VAL A 21 1.33 3.97 -63.66
N GLU A 22 1.42 3.30 -62.51
CA GLU A 22 2.63 3.20 -61.70
C GLU A 22 2.96 1.75 -61.34
N SER A 23 4.25 1.44 -61.23
CA SER A 23 4.72 0.19 -60.64
C SER A 23 4.57 0.20 -59.11
N ARG A 24 4.44 -0.98 -58.49
CA ARG A 24 4.40 -1.13 -57.03
C ARG A 24 5.59 -0.42 -56.37
N PRO A 25 5.38 0.45 -55.35
CA PRO A 25 6.46 1.07 -54.61
C PRO A 25 7.37 0.02 -53.99
N HIS A 26 8.68 0.22 -54.14
CA HIS A 26 9.68 -0.70 -53.61
C HIS A 26 9.89 -0.54 -52.09
N VAL A 27 9.66 0.66 -51.57
CA VAL A 27 9.90 1.03 -50.16
C VAL A 27 9.10 2.29 -49.81
N ILE A 28 8.74 2.44 -48.54
CA ILE A 28 8.29 3.69 -47.95
C ILE A 28 9.47 4.33 -47.21
N LEU A 29 9.82 5.55 -47.57
CA LEU A 29 10.83 6.36 -46.88
C LEU A 29 10.12 7.28 -45.89
N TRP A 30 10.52 7.21 -44.62
CA TRP A 30 10.06 8.08 -43.56
C TRP A 30 11.23 8.97 -43.11
N THR A 31 11.23 10.19 -43.63
CA THR A 31 12.21 11.24 -43.32
C THR A 31 11.80 12.02 -42.07
N ASP A 32 12.77 12.33 -41.21
CA ASP A 32 12.56 13.02 -39.93
C ASP A 32 13.81 13.80 -39.51
N GLU A 33 13.97 15.01 -40.05
CA GLU A 33 15.13 15.89 -39.81
C GLU A 33 15.34 16.21 -38.33
N ASP A 34 14.26 16.49 -37.61
CA ASP A 34 14.27 16.89 -36.20
C ASP A 34 14.28 15.69 -35.23
N LYS A 35 14.23 14.45 -35.75
CA LYS A 35 14.18 13.21 -34.96
C LYS A 35 13.02 13.15 -33.98
N GLN A 36 11.91 13.81 -34.30
CA GLN A 36 10.77 13.93 -33.39
C GLN A 36 10.12 12.59 -33.06
N TRP A 37 10.18 11.63 -33.99
CA TRP A 37 9.51 10.35 -33.86
C TRP A 37 10.36 9.29 -33.13
N GLU A 38 11.66 9.53 -32.96
CA GLU A 38 12.65 8.55 -32.46
C GLU A 38 12.23 7.92 -31.12
N GLY A 39 11.63 8.72 -30.22
CA GLY A 39 11.20 8.26 -28.89
C GLY A 39 10.09 7.19 -28.88
N ILE A 40 9.34 7.02 -29.98
CA ILE A 40 8.27 6.02 -30.08
C ILE A 40 8.55 4.89 -31.07
N LEU A 41 9.72 4.91 -31.73
CA LEU A 41 10.10 3.89 -32.71
C LEU A 41 10.03 2.44 -32.18
N PRO A 42 10.47 2.13 -30.95
CA PRO A 42 10.37 0.77 -30.42
C PRO A 42 8.93 0.24 -30.43
N VAL A 43 7.96 1.06 -29.99
CA VAL A 43 6.53 0.71 -29.97
C VAL A 43 5.98 0.53 -31.38
N ILE A 44 6.44 1.34 -32.34
CA ILE A 44 6.01 1.24 -33.74
C ILE A 44 6.59 -0.01 -34.41
N GLN A 45 7.86 -0.35 -34.16
CA GLN A 45 8.53 -1.52 -34.75
C GLN A 45 7.91 -2.85 -34.30
N GLU A 46 7.30 -2.91 -33.10
CA GLU A 46 6.50 -4.05 -32.66
C GLU A 46 5.27 -4.29 -33.55
N LYS A 47 4.64 -3.22 -34.05
CA LYS A 47 3.44 -3.28 -34.92
C LYS A 47 3.75 -3.30 -36.41
N LEU A 48 4.93 -2.80 -36.80
CA LEU A 48 5.44 -2.75 -38.16
C LEU A 48 6.67 -3.64 -38.30
N PRO A 49 6.51 -4.97 -38.51
CA PRO A 49 7.64 -5.86 -38.70
C PRO A 49 8.51 -5.46 -39.90
N GLU A 50 7.93 -4.81 -40.91
CA GLU A 50 8.58 -4.28 -42.12
C GLU A 50 9.37 -2.96 -41.93
N LEU A 51 9.43 -2.40 -40.71
CA LEU A 51 10.10 -1.13 -40.40
C LEU A 51 11.54 -1.32 -39.91
N TYR A 52 12.49 -0.68 -40.62
CA TYR A 52 13.91 -0.63 -40.29
C TYR A 52 14.42 0.80 -40.19
N THR A 53 15.43 1.02 -39.35
CA THR A 53 15.93 2.36 -39.00
C THR A 53 17.36 2.58 -39.50
N LEU A 54 17.63 3.74 -40.09
CA LEU A 54 18.99 4.16 -40.43
C LEU A 54 19.78 4.52 -39.18
N GLY A 55 20.99 3.97 -39.05
CA GLY A 55 21.92 4.32 -37.99
C GLY A 55 23.13 3.38 -37.91
N GLU A 56 23.69 3.24 -36.71
CA GLU A 56 24.73 2.26 -36.43
C GLU A 56 24.22 0.82 -36.61
N TYR A 57 25.12 -0.09 -36.97
CA TYR A 57 24.80 -1.49 -37.23
C TYR A 57 24.36 -2.20 -35.95
N SER A 58 23.07 -2.52 -35.86
CA SER A 58 22.42 -3.24 -34.76
C SER A 58 21.20 -4.01 -35.32
N PRO A 59 21.43 -5.13 -36.02
CA PRO A 59 20.37 -5.91 -36.68
C PRO A 59 19.25 -6.36 -35.73
N GLU A 60 19.59 -6.69 -34.49
CA GLU A 60 18.66 -7.07 -33.43
C GLU A 60 17.61 -5.99 -33.12
N ASN A 61 17.97 -4.72 -33.30
CA ASN A 61 17.07 -3.57 -33.15
C ASN A 61 16.51 -3.07 -34.49
N LYS A 62 16.64 -3.88 -35.56
CA LYS A 62 16.28 -3.53 -36.94
C LYS A 62 16.91 -2.21 -37.39
N LYS A 63 18.14 -1.94 -36.96
CA LYS A 63 18.86 -0.69 -37.19
C LYS A 63 20.17 -0.97 -37.92
N GLY A 64 20.53 -0.14 -38.89
CA GLY A 64 21.83 -0.27 -39.53
C GLY A 64 22.15 0.79 -40.58
N PRO A 65 23.36 0.73 -41.14
CA PRO A 65 23.83 1.70 -42.12
C PRO A 65 23.07 1.54 -43.44
N ALA A 66 23.08 2.59 -44.27
CA ALA A 66 22.37 2.64 -45.55
C ALA A 66 22.64 1.43 -46.47
N ILE A 67 23.89 0.96 -46.52
CA ILE A 67 24.24 -0.21 -47.34
C ILE A 67 23.57 -1.50 -46.83
N TRP A 68 23.49 -1.66 -45.50
CA TRP A 68 22.81 -2.80 -44.88
C TRP A 68 21.30 -2.73 -45.11
N LEU A 69 20.69 -1.56 -44.92
CA LEU A 69 19.27 -1.35 -45.22
C LEU A 69 18.93 -1.68 -46.67
N ARG A 70 19.82 -1.37 -47.61
CA ARG A 70 19.65 -1.73 -49.03
C ARG A 70 19.67 -3.25 -49.25
N CYS A 71 20.49 -3.99 -48.51
CA CYS A 71 20.49 -5.45 -48.54
C CYS A 71 19.22 -6.04 -47.92
N VAL A 72 18.71 -5.43 -46.83
CA VAL A 72 17.46 -5.83 -46.17
C VAL A 72 16.27 -5.69 -47.11
N ILE A 73 16.08 -4.52 -47.75
CA ILE A 73 14.97 -4.32 -48.71
C ILE A 73 15.09 -5.21 -49.97
N ALA A 74 16.31 -5.63 -50.32
CA ALA A 74 16.56 -6.57 -51.41
C ALA A 74 16.33 -8.04 -51.02
N GLY A 75 15.97 -8.32 -49.76
CA GLY A 75 15.76 -9.67 -49.25
C GLY A 75 17.03 -10.53 -49.23
N LYS A 76 18.19 -9.90 -48.98
CA LYS A 76 19.51 -10.57 -48.96
C LYS A 76 20.08 -10.82 -47.57
N ILE A 77 19.35 -10.43 -46.52
CA ILE A 77 19.73 -10.62 -45.12
C ILE A 77 18.70 -11.56 -44.48
N GLU A 78 19.11 -12.77 -44.12
CA GLU A 78 18.20 -13.79 -43.57
C GLU A 78 17.74 -13.43 -42.16
N GLU A 79 18.60 -12.76 -41.38
CA GLU A 79 18.35 -12.34 -40.01
C GLU A 79 17.42 -11.11 -39.91
N ALA A 80 17.04 -10.52 -41.04
CA ALA A 80 16.19 -9.34 -41.13
C ALA A 80 15.05 -9.54 -42.14
N PRO A 81 14.14 -10.51 -41.93
CA PRO A 81 13.10 -10.83 -42.88
C PRO A 81 12.07 -9.69 -42.95
N ILE A 82 11.61 -9.41 -44.17
CA ILE A 82 10.44 -8.57 -44.43
C ILE A 82 9.31 -9.48 -44.91
N PRO A 83 8.10 -9.43 -44.32
CA PRO A 83 6.98 -10.23 -44.80
C PRO A 83 6.68 -9.94 -46.29
N GLU A 84 6.58 -10.98 -47.14
CA GLU A 84 6.39 -10.83 -48.59
C GLU A 84 5.14 -10.01 -48.98
N SER A 85 4.12 -10.03 -48.10
CA SER A 85 2.88 -9.27 -48.28
C SER A 85 3.01 -7.77 -47.98
N LYS A 86 4.14 -7.32 -47.41
CA LYS A 86 4.34 -5.94 -46.95
C LYS A 86 5.36 -5.20 -47.83
N ILE A 87 5.23 -3.87 -47.86
CA ILE A 87 6.22 -3.00 -48.50
C ILE A 87 7.20 -2.56 -47.42
N PRO A 88 8.53 -2.70 -47.61
CA PRO A 88 9.54 -2.24 -46.65
C PRO A 88 9.34 -0.79 -46.24
N ILE A 89 9.62 -0.45 -44.98
CA ILE A 89 9.59 0.92 -44.47
C ILE A 89 10.96 1.25 -43.89
N LEU A 90 11.56 2.37 -44.32
CA LEU A 90 12.82 2.87 -43.80
C LEU A 90 12.60 4.19 -43.06
N TYR A 91 12.83 4.18 -41.75
CA TYR A 91 12.88 5.39 -40.93
C TYR A 91 14.29 5.99 -40.96
N LEU A 92 14.38 7.28 -41.31
CA LEU A 92 15.62 8.00 -41.58
C LEU A 92 15.75 9.19 -40.60
N PRO A 93 16.16 8.94 -39.34
CA PRO A 93 16.31 9.99 -38.35
C PRO A 93 17.45 10.95 -38.73
N GLY A 94 17.20 12.26 -38.62
CA GLY A 94 18.15 13.31 -38.99
C GLY A 94 18.31 13.49 -40.49
N VAL A 95 17.41 12.94 -41.31
CA VAL A 95 17.44 13.05 -42.77
C VAL A 95 16.17 13.71 -43.25
N SER A 96 16.31 14.88 -43.88
CA SER A 96 15.17 15.53 -44.52
C SER A 96 14.95 15.01 -45.94
N ARG A 97 13.73 15.21 -46.46
CA ARG A 97 13.44 14.91 -47.88
C ARG A 97 14.38 15.65 -48.84
N GLN A 98 14.79 16.87 -48.51
CA GLN A 98 15.65 17.68 -49.37
C GLN A 98 17.06 17.09 -49.46
N MET A 99 17.59 16.58 -48.34
CA MET A 99 18.89 15.90 -48.28
C MET A 99 18.95 14.66 -49.17
N LEU A 100 17.84 13.92 -49.30
CA LEU A 100 17.76 12.77 -50.22
C LEU A 100 17.63 13.21 -51.69
N ARG A 101 16.92 14.30 -51.97
CA ARG A 101 16.71 14.81 -53.34
C ARG A 101 17.97 15.40 -53.98
N ALA A 102 18.81 16.04 -53.19
CA ALA A 102 20.03 16.68 -53.68
C ALA A 102 21.14 15.65 -53.90
N VAL A 103 21.00 14.78 -54.91
CA VAL A 103 21.91 13.62 -55.14
C VAL A 103 23.37 14.05 -55.30
N GLU A 104 23.62 15.21 -55.94
CA GLU A 104 24.97 15.75 -56.15
C GLU A 104 25.68 16.14 -54.84
N THR A 105 24.93 16.62 -53.85
CA THR A 105 25.44 17.08 -52.55
C THR A 105 25.05 16.15 -51.40
N CYS A 106 24.48 14.98 -51.71
CA CYS A 106 24.01 14.01 -50.73
C CYS A 106 25.18 13.42 -49.93
N GLU A 107 25.04 13.39 -48.60
CA GLU A 107 26.06 12.82 -47.71
C GLU A 107 26.43 11.39 -48.11
N GLN A 108 27.72 11.05 -48.02
CA GLN A 108 28.24 9.76 -48.49
C GLN A 108 27.54 8.55 -47.83
N ARG A 109 27.14 8.69 -46.56
CA ARG A 109 26.40 7.66 -45.82
C ARG A 109 24.97 7.44 -46.34
N LEU A 110 24.37 8.40 -47.05
CA LEU A 110 22.99 8.32 -47.55
C LEU A 110 22.91 7.94 -49.02
N LYS A 111 23.99 8.14 -49.79
CA LYS A 111 24.07 7.81 -51.23
C LYS A 111 23.51 6.43 -51.60
N PRO A 112 23.71 5.35 -50.81
CA PRO A 112 23.13 4.05 -51.15
C PRO A 112 21.60 3.98 -51.16
N LEU A 113 20.91 4.94 -50.53
CA LEU A 113 19.44 5.02 -50.44
C LEU A 113 18.86 6.17 -51.28
N ALA A 114 19.70 6.99 -51.92
CA ALA A 114 19.27 8.19 -52.63
C ALA A 114 18.37 7.86 -53.84
N GLU A 115 18.63 6.77 -54.54
CA GLU A 115 17.84 6.25 -55.66
C GLU A 115 16.43 5.79 -55.24
N LEU A 116 16.23 5.40 -53.98
CA LEU A 116 14.95 4.92 -53.47
C LEU A 116 13.87 6.00 -53.52
N GLN A 117 14.24 7.28 -53.59
CA GLN A 117 13.27 8.36 -53.79
C GLN A 117 12.48 8.24 -55.10
N TYR A 118 13.05 7.58 -56.12
CA TYR A 118 12.43 7.41 -57.43
C TYR A 118 11.60 6.12 -57.53
N ARG A 119 11.95 5.10 -56.74
CA ARG A 119 11.29 3.78 -56.74
C ARG A 119 10.35 3.53 -55.56
N GLY A 120 10.45 4.37 -54.53
CA GLY A 120 9.67 4.32 -53.31
C GLY A 120 8.67 5.47 -53.21
N ARG A 121 8.03 5.56 -52.04
CA ARG A 121 7.15 6.66 -51.65
C ARG A 121 7.69 7.31 -50.39
N ILE A 122 7.61 8.63 -50.29
CA ILE A 122 8.03 9.37 -49.09
C ILE A 122 6.78 9.71 -48.27
N TRP A 123 6.71 9.21 -47.03
CA TRP A 123 5.64 9.58 -46.11
C TRP A 123 5.81 11.03 -45.67
N SER A 124 5.07 11.93 -46.31
CA SER A 124 5.25 13.38 -46.18
C SER A 124 3.92 14.13 -46.21
N GLY A 125 3.94 15.36 -45.69
CA GLY A 125 2.77 16.24 -45.65
C GLY A 125 2.32 16.74 -47.02
N VAL A 126 1.16 17.42 -47.07
CA VAL A 126 0.55 17.95 -48.31
C VAL A 126 1.51 18.85 -49.09
N ASN A 127 2.34 19.62 -48.39
CA ASN A 127 3.29 20.56 -48.98
C ASN A 127 4.64 19.90 -49.31
N GLY A 128 4.72 18.57 -49.21
CA GLY A 128 5.91 17.78 -49.46
C GLY A 128 7.01 17.90 -48.40
N ARG A 129 6.76 18.58 -47.28
CA ARG A 129 7.64 18.63 -46.10
C ARG A 129 7.51 17.37 -45.25
N ASP A 130 8.54 17.11 -44.45
CA ASP A 130 8.56 16.02 -43.48
C ASP A 130 7.44 16.20 -42.43
N TRP A 131 6.91 15.09 -41.93
CA TRP A 131 5.90 15.14 -40.89
C TRP A 131 6.58 15.46 -39.56
N THR A 132 6.40 16.68 -39.05
CA THR A 132 6.55 16.93 -37.61
C THR A 132 5.34 16.36 -36.87
N ILE A 133 5.47 16.03 -35.58
CA ILE A 133 4.35 15.50 -34.79
C ILE A 133 3.17 16.49 -34.83
N LEU A 134 3.44 17.77 -34.57
CA LEU A 134 2.40 18.81 -34.64
C LEU A 134 1.75 18.88 -36.02
N ALA A 135 2.54 18.86 -37.10
CA ALA A 135 1.99 18.92 -38.45
C ALA A 135 1.11 17.72 -38.76
N TYR A 136 1.50 16.52 -38.33
CA TYR A 136 0.74 15.30 -38.52
C TYR A 136 -0.60 15.34 -37.75
N LEU A 137 -0.58 15.76 -36.49
CA LEU A 137 -1.81 15.85 -35.68
C LEU A 137 -2.79 16.86 -36.27
N VAL A 138 -2.32 18.03 -36.73
CA VAL A 138 -3.18 19.14 -37.20
C VAL A 138 -3.67 18.96 -38.64
N SER A 139 -2.88 18.33 -39.51
CA SER A 139 -3.20 18.25 -40.93
C SER A 139 -4.39 17.34 -41.21
N LYS A 140 -5.25 17.73 -42.17
CA LYS A 140 -6.36 16.89 -42.66
C LYS A 140 -5.91 15.58 -43.33
N LYS A 141 -4.65 15.51 -43.83
CA LYS A 141 -4.05 14.25 -44.32
C LYS A 141 -3.42 13.41 -43.20
N GLY A 142 -3.26 13.98 -42.01
CA GLY A 142 -2.89 13.25 -40.80
C GLY A 142 -4.14 12.98 -39.97
N LEU A 143 -4.25 13.57 -38.76
CA LEU A 143 -5.41 13.35 -37.88
C LEU A 143 -6.46 14.46 -37.86
N GLY A 144 -6.14 15.65 -38.37
CA GLY A 144 -7.07 16.78 -38.41
C GLY A 144 -7.54 17.28 -37.04
N LEU A 145 -6.71 17.15 -36.01
CA LEU A 145 -6.99 17.57 -34.64
C LEU A 145 -6.74 19.07 -34.43
N ASP A 146 -7.44 19.66 -33.47
CA ASP A 146 -7.17 21.02 -33.00
C ASP A 146 -6.08 20.98 -31.92
N VAL A 147 -4.89 21.52 -32.22
CA VAL A 147 -3.73 21.54 -31.32
C VAL A 147 -3.19 22.96 -31.23
N SER A 148 -2.93 23.43 -30.00
CA SER A 148 -2.31 24.74 -29.79
C SER A 148 -0.89 24.79 -30.38
N LYS A 149 -0.52 25.95 -30.94
CA LYS A 149 0.70 26.14 -31.74
C LYS A 149 1.77 26.95 -31.02
N ASP A 150 1.58 27.29 -29.76
CA ASP A 150 2.58 27.95 -28.93
C ASP A 150 3.78 27.03 -28.64
N GLU A 151 4.94 27.64 -28.35
CA GLU A 151 6.20 26.90 -28.15
C GLU A 151 6.17 25.98 -26.93
N GLU A 152 5.43 26.33 -25.88
CA GLU A 152 5.31 25.49 -24.68
C GLU A 152 4.49 24.23 -24.96
N THR A 153 3.37 24.35 -25.67
CA THR A 153 2.57 23.20 -26.12
C THR A 153 3.40 22.30 -27.03
N LYS A 154 4.19 22.86 -27.96
CA LYS A 154 5.08 22.06 -28.83
C LYS A 154 6.09 21.24 -28.04
N ARG A 155 6.76 21.85 -27.05
CA ARG A 155 7.71 21.12 -26.19
C ARG A 155 7.02 20.02 -25.39
N THR A 156 5.88 20.34 -24.79
CA THR A 156 5.09 19.38 -23.99
C THR A 156 4.57 18.22 -24.85
N LEU A 157 4.25 18.49 -26.12
CA LEU A 157 3.80 17.49 -27.08
C LEU A 157 4.86 16.42 -27.35
N LEU A 158 6.13 16.82 -27.49
CA LEU A 158 7.24 15.88 -27.67
C LEU A 158 7.43 15.00 -26.42
N LEU A 159 7.36 15.61 -25.24
CA LEU A 159 7.52 14.91 -23.96
C LEU A 159 6.39 13.89 -23.70
N SER A 160 5.15 14.27 -24.00
CA SER A 160 3.95 13.45 -23.78
C SER A 160 3.66 12.43 -24.89
N LEU A 161 4.41 12.47 -26.00
CA LEU A 161 4.17 11.61 -27.16
C LEU A 161 4.05 10.11 -26.82
N PRO A 162 4.91 9.51 -25.96
CA PRO A 162 4.80 8.08 -25.64
C PRO A 162 3.46 7.68 -24.99
N LYS A 163 2.83 8.62 -24.28
CA LYS A 163 1.49 8.43 -23.68
C LYS A 163 0.39 8.77 -24.68
N LEU A 164 0.55 9.88 -25.41
CA LEU A 164 -0.42 10.37 -26.39
C LEU A 164 -0.73 9.33 -27.49
N ILE A 165 0.26 8.53 -27.92
CA ILE A 165 0.02 7.50 -28.96
C ILE A 165 -0.99 6.43 -28.56
N SER A 166 -1.21 6.25 -27.25
CA SER A 166 -2.17 5.28 -26.71
C SER A 166 -3.59 5.86 -26.57
N GLU A 167 -3.76 7.18 -26.73
CA GLU A 167 -5.06 7.84 -26.62
C GLU A 167 -5.97 7.52 -27.80
N ASN A 168 -7.28 7.55 -27.56
CA ASN A 168 -8.28 7.39 -28.63
C ASN A 168 -8.48 8.71 -29.37
N VAL A 169 -8.38 8.69 -30.70
CA VAL A 169 -8.57 9.89 -31.55
C VAL A 169 -9.93 10.56 -31.30
N GLU A 170 -10.98 9.79 -31.01
CA GLU A 170 -12.32 10.32 -30.72
C GLU A 170 -12.37 11.18 -29.45
N ASN A 171 -11.45 11.00 -28.50
CA ASN A 171 -11.39 11.78 -27.26
C ASN A 171 -11.11 13.27 -27.52
N PHE A 172 -10.55 13.59 -28.70
CA PHE A 172 -10.16 14.93 -29.11
C PHE A 172 -11.23 15.66 -29.94
N LYS A 173 -12.35 15.00 -30.24
CA LYS A 173 -13.39 15.60 -31.07
C LYS A 173 -14.04 16.79 -30.37
N GLY A 174 -13.92 17.98 -30.99
CA GLY A 174 -14.43 19.22 -30.43
C GLY A 174 -13.63 19.80 -29.26
N LYS A 175 -12.42 19.27 -28.99
CA LYS A 175 -11.51 19.76 -27.94
C LYS A 175 -10.20 20.20 -28.55
N GLN A 176 -9.67 21.32 -28.08
CA GLN A 176 -8.33 21.74 -28.40
C GLN A 176 -7.31 21.07 -27.47
N ILE A 177 -6.29 20.44 -28.05
CA ILE A 177 -5.15 19.89 -27.32
C ILE A 177 -4.23 21.06 -26.93
N GLN A 178 -4.16 21.33 -25.63
CA GLN A 178 -3.33 22.38 -25.04
C GLN A 178 -2.28 21.77 -24.09
N LYS A 179 -1.28 22.56 -23.69
CA LYS A 179 -0.27 22.20 -22.69
C LYS A 179 -0.86 21.49 -21.46
N SER A 180 -1.93 22.02 -20.88
CA SER A 180 -2.58 21.46 -19.68
C SER A 180 -3.04 20.02 -19.84
N TYR A 181 -3.63 19.67 -20.99
CA TYR A 181 -4.03 18.30 -21.29
C TYR A 181 -2.81 17.39 -21.49
N LEU A 182 -1.80 17.83 -22.25
CA LEU A 182 -0.59 17.04 -22.49
C LEU A 182 0.18 16.79 -21.19
N MET A 183 0.21 17.76 -20.28
CA MET A 183 0.75 17.60 -18.93
C MET A 183 -0.06 16.60 -18.10
N SER A 184 -1.39 16.56 -18.27
CA SER A 184 -2.22 15.56 -17.58
C SER A 184 -1.91 14.12 -18.01
N LEU A 185 -1.47 13.90 -19.25
CA LEU A 185 -1.02 12.59 -19.73
C LEU A 185 0.32 12.15 -19.12
N LEU A 186 1.14 13.12 -18.72
CA LEU A 186 2.45 12.89 -18.09
C LEU A 186 2.36 12.78 -16.57
N SER A 187 1.33 13.37 -15.99
CA SER A 187 1.03 13.25 -14.57
C SER A 187 0.72 11.77 -14.30
N GLY A 188 1.50 11.12 -13.45
CA GLY A 188 1.11 9.80 -12.93
C GLY A 188 -0.33 9.87 -12.41
N ASP A 189 -1.07 8.76 -12.51
CA ASP A 189 -2.53 8.72 -12.33
C ASP A 189 -3.05 9.23 -10.96
N ASP A 190 -2.16 9.58 -10.01
CA ASP A 190 -2.49 9.98 -8.65
C ASP A 190 -1.61 11.14 -8.10
N PRO A 191 -2.05 12.40 -8.25
CA PRO A 191 -1.38 13.58 -7.67
C PRO A 191 -1.29 13.58 -6.14
N ILE A 192 -2.21 12.90 -5.45
CA ILE A 192 -2.18 12.81 -3.98
C ILE A 192 -1.01 11.93 -3.56
N ARG A 193 -0.80 10.81 -4.24
CA ARG A 193 0.34 9.92 -3.99
C ARG A 193 1.68 10.62 -4.21
N GLU A 194 1.81 11.38 -5.31
CA GLU A 194 3.03 12.15 -5.59
C GLU A 194 3.29 13.19 -4.49
N MET A 195 2.26 13.91 -4.04
CA MET A 195 2.36 14.86 -2.93
C MET A 195 2.81 14.18 -1.62
N LEU A 196 2.23 13.03 -1.27
CA LEU A 196 2.62 12.26 -0.08
C LEU A 196 4.07 11.76 -0.16
N ASN A 197 4.50 11.28 -1.33
CA ASN A 197 5.87 10.83 -1.54
C ASN A 197 6.86 11.99 -1.40
N TRP A 198 6.54 13.16 -1.97
CA TRP A 198 7.37 14.36 -1.84
C TRP A 198 7.47 14.84 -0.40
N LEU A 199 6.35 14.86 0.35
CA LEU A 199 6.37 15.25 1.76
C LEU A 199 7.10 14.24 2.65
N ASN A 200 7.12 12.96 2.26
CA ASN A 200 7.80 11.92 3.01
C ASN A 200 9.32 11.95 2.81
N ASP A 201 9.80 12.17 1.59
CA ASP A 201 11.22 12.29 1.28
C ASP A 201 11.43 13.16 0.03
N SER A 202 11.58 14.47 0.25
CA SER A 202 11.70 15.43 -0.85
C SER A 202 12.98 15.27 -1.64
N GLU A 203 14.09 14.89 -1.00
CA GLU A 203 15.39 14.77 -1.66
C GLU A 203 15.41 13.58 -2.62
N THR A 204 14.99 12.41 -2.14
CA THR A 204 14.92 11.21 -2.98
C THR A 204 13.87 11.38 -4.07
N PHE A 205 12.72 11.96 -3.74
CA PHE A 205 11.66 12.21 -4.71
C PHE A 205 12.15 13.14 -5.84
N GLN A 206 12.85 14.22 -5.52
CA GLN A 206 13.40 15.13 -6.53
C GLN A 206 14.47 14.45 -7.40
N ARG A 207 15.36 13.63 -6.81
CA ARG A 207 16.41 12.90 -7.56
C ARG A 207 15.86 11.86 -8.54
N GLN A 208 14.69 11.30 -8.25
CA GLN A 208 14.04 10.31 -9.12
C GLN A 208 13.37 10.91 -10.35
N LYS A 209 13.13 12.23 -10.36
CA LYS A 209 12.46 12.94 -11.43
C LYS A 209 13.48 13.59 -12.35
N ASN A 210 13.26 13.50 -13.66
CA ASN A 210 14.00 14.34 -14.60
C ASN A 210 13.48 15.80 -14.56
N SER A 211 14.17 16.72 -15.25
CA SER A 211 13.83 18.15 -15.21
C SER A 211 12.40 18.46 -15.66
N ALA A 212 11.88 17.73 -16.66
CA ALA A 212 10.53 17.93 -17.17
C ALA A 212 9.46 17.39 -16.20
N GLU A 213 9.70 16.22 -15.61
CA GLU A 213 8.80 15.62 -14.63
C GLU A 213 8.72 16.46 -13.33
N TRP A 214 9.84 17.06 -12.92
CA TRP A 214 9.87 17.99 -11.79
C TRP A 214 9.07 19.25 -12.07
N GLU A 215 9.21 19.84 -13.26
CA GLU A 215 8.44 21.02 -13.67
C GLU A 215 6.93 20.75 -13.64
N ILE A 216 6.52 19.55 -14.09
CA ILE A 216 5.13 19.10 -14.04
C ILE A 216 4.63 18.95 -12.59
N PHE A 217 5.43 18.30 -11.73
CA PHE A 217 5.08 18.18 -10.32
C PHE A 217 4.93 19.53 -9.63
N ALA A 218 5.84 20.47 -9.92
CA ALA A 218 5.81 21.83 -9.38
C ALA A 218 4.57 22.59 -9.84
N ASP A 219 4.18 22.50 -11.12
CA ASP A 219 2.99 23.15 -11.66
C ASP A 219 1.68 22.59 -11.03
N ILE A 220 1.60 21.26 -10.90
CA ILE A 220 0.46 20.59 -10.24
C ILE A 220 0.39 20.97 -8.77
N SER A 221 1.52 21.02 -8.07
CA SER A 221 1.59 21.42 -6.67
C SER A 221 1.05 22.84 -6.48
N LYS A 222 1.40 23.76 -7.37
CA LYS A 222 0.93 25.16 -7.34
C LYS A 222 -0.55 25.26 -7.67
N THR A 223 -1.02 24.55 -8.70
CA THR A 223 -2.39 24.71 -9.19
C THR A 223 -3.41 23.96 -8.32
N LYS A 224 -3.10 22.73 -7.90
CA LYS A 224 -4.04 21.89 -7.14
C LYS A 224 -3.88 22.04 -5.63
N PHE A 225 -2.65 22.08 -5.13
CA PHE A 225 -2.36 22.07 -3.69
C PHE A 225 -2.01 23.45 -3.13
N ALA A 226 -1.90 24.45 -4.02
CA ALA A 226 -1.51 25.82 -3.74
C ALA A 226 -0.13 25.95 -3.06
N ILE A 227 0.77 25.00 -3.30
CA ILE A 227 2.14 24.97 -2.74
C ILE A 227 3.14 25.08 -3.87
N ASP A 228 4.17 25.90 -3.66
CA ASP A 228 5.35 25.95 -4.51
C ASP A 228 6.48 25.10 -3.89
N PRO A 229 6.80 23.91 -4.44
CA PRO A 229 7.85 23.05 -3.87
C PRO A 229 9.23 23.72 -3.79
N GLU A 230 9.48 24.74 -4.60
CA GLU A 230 10.76 25.46 -4.63
C GLU A 230 10.84 26.60 -3.60
N LYS A 231 9.69 27.18 -3.21
CA LYS A 231 9.64 28.35 -2.31
C LYS A 231 9.10 28.02 -0.93
N ASP A 232 8.03 27.23 -0.86
CA ASP A 232 7.26 27.01 0.37
C ASP A 232 7.83 25.86 1.21
N GLY A 233 8.59 24.94 0.59
CA GLY A 233 9.23 23.80 1.25
C GLY A 233 8.26 22.78 1.86
N ILE A 234 8.81 21.69 2.38
CA ILE A 234 8.03 20.55 2.92
C ILE A 234 7.25 20.89 4.20
N PHE A 235 7.76 21.81 5.03
CA PHE A 235 7.09 22.20 6.29
C PHE A 235 5.74 22.88 6.03
N THR A 236 5.64 23.74 5.00
CA THR A 236 4.37 24.36 4.62
C THR A 236 3.36 23.31 4.17
N GLY A 237 3.81 22.29 3.42
CA GLY A 237 2.97 21.16 3.03
C GLY A 237 2.49 20.31 4.19
N ALA A 238 3.36 20.00 5.14
CA ALA A 238 2.96 19.28 6.35
C ALA A 238 1.96 20.08 7.20
N THR A 239 2.11 21.41 7.31
CA THR A 239 1.12 22.26 7.98
C THR A 239 -0.24 22.19 7.29
N ARG A 240 -0.30 22.33 5.96
CA ARG A 240 -1.57 22.24 5.22
C ARG A 240 -2.21 20.87 5.29
N LEU A 241 -1.39 19.82 5.33
CA LEU A 241 -1.84 18.45 5.56
C LEU A 241 -2.58 18.34 6.90
N LEU A 242 -2.05 18.92 7.98
CA LEU A 242 -2.68 18.91 9.30
C LEU A 242 -3.94 19.80 9.38
N GLU A 243 -4.00 20.89 8.62
CA GLU A 243 -5.20 21.73 8.53
C GLU A 243 -6.38 21.01 7.83
N GLN A 244 -6.10 20.03 6.97
CA GLN A 244 -7.11 19.20 6.28
C GLN A 244 -8.16 20.00 5.50
N LYS A 245 -7.77 21.15 4.94
CA LYS A 245 -8.68 22.02 4.16
C LYS A 245 -8.67 21.68 2.67
N GLY A 246 -9.86 21.58 2.07
CA GLY A 246 -10.00 21.35 0.62
C GLY A 246 -9.38 20.03 0.17
N ILE A 247 -8.51 20.07 -0.85
CA ILE A 247 -7.86 18.87 -1.39
C ILE A 247 -6.99 18.14 -0.35
N TRP A 248 -6.49 18.86 0.66
CA TRP A 248 -5.65 18.29 1.72
C TRP A 248 -6.39 17.30 2.61
N LYS A 249 -7.73 17.35 2.65
CA LYS A 249 -8.53 16.32 3.34
C LYS A 249 -8.32 14.94 2.71
N GLY A 250 -8.34 14.85 1.38
CA GLY A 250 -8.08 13.59 0.68
C GLY A 250 -6.63 13.10 0.83
N VAL A 251 -5.68 14.04 0.89
CA VAL A 251 -4.27 13.72 1.19
C VAL A 251 -4.13 13.15 2.60
N TRP A 252 -4.81 13.76 3.58
CA TRP A 252 -4.83 13.27 4.96
C TRP A 252 -5.49 11.91 5.08
N GLU A 253 -6.65 11.69 4.46
CA GLU A 253 -7.34 10.41 4.47
C GLU A 253 -6.43 9.28 3.93
N ARG A 254 -5.73 9.54 2.82
CA ARG A 254 -4.80 8.59 2.21
C ARG A 254 -3.58 8.30 3.09
N PHE A 255 -3.02 9.32 3.74
CA PHE A 255 -1.96 9.16 4.72
C PHE A 255 -2.43 8.35 5.94
N TYR A 256 -3.62 8.66 6.44
CA TYR A 256 -4.22 8.05 7.62
C TYR A 256 -4.59 6.56 7.40
N GLU A 257 -4.88 6.14 6.17
CA GLU A 257 -5.08 4.72 5.83
C GLU A 257 -3.87 3.85 6.23
N ASN A 258 -2.66 4.28 5.84
CA ASN A 258 -1.43 3.51 6.05
C ASN A 258 -0.24 4.42 6.44
N PRO A 259 -0.24 5.00 7.66
CA PRO A 259 0.75 6.00 8.05
C PRO A 259 2.18 5.43 8.13
N LYS A 260 2.32 4.13 8.39
CA LYS A 260 3.62 3.43 8.45
C LYS A 260 4.39 3.43 7.12
N LEU A 261 3.71 3.68 5.99
CA LEU A 261 4.37 3.82 4.69
C LEU A 261 5.08 5.17 4.51
N PHE A 262 4.81 6.15 5.38
CA PHE A 262 5.35 7.50 5.27
C PHE A 262 6.09 7.92 6.56
N PRO A 263 7.18 7.21 6.94
CA PRO A 263 7.92 7.49 8.18
C PRO A 263 8.56 8.88 8.20
N GLY A 264 9.07 9.38 7.06
CA GLY A 264 9.66 10.71 6.97
C GLY A 264 8.63 11.83 7.15
N LEU A 265 7.39 11.61 6.68
CA LEU A 265 6.29 12.53 6.91
C LEU A 265 5.88 12.58 8.39
N ILE A 266 5.86 11.44 9.09
CA ILE A 266 5.62 11.39 10.54
C ILE A 266 6.67 12.22 11.28
N GLU A 267 7.95 12.02 10.97
CA GLU A 267 9.05 12.77 11.59
C GLU A 267 9.01 14.27 11.25
N LEU A 268 8.56 14.63 10.05
CA LEU A 268 8.32 16.01 9.66
C LEU A 268 7.19 16.63 10.49
N ILE A 269 6.07 15.93 10.66
CA ILE A 269 4.93 16.39 11.47
C ILE A 269 5.33 16.59 12.93
N LYS A 270 6.16 15.71 13.50
CA LYS A 270 6.68 15.85 14.88
C LYS A 270 7.52 17.10 15.09
N LYS A 271 8.16 17.61 14.04
CA LYS A 271 9.00 18.82 14.08
C LYS A 271 8.20 20.11 13.90
N LEU A 272 6.91 20.03 13.55
CA LEU A 272 6.09 21.23 13.38
C LEU A 272 5.85 21.94 14.72
N PRO A 273 5.81 23.28 14.71
CA PRO A 273 5.47 24.03 15.91
C PRO A 273 4.05 23.71 16.35
N THR A 274 3.83 23.62 17.66
CA THR A 274 2.50 23.44 18.22
C THR A 274 1.64 24.67 17.92
N PRO A 275 0.47 24.51 17.29
CA PRO A 275 -0.46 25.62 17.10
C PRO A 275 -0.89 26.20 18.44
N VAL A 276 -1.00 27.53 18.51
CA VAL A 276 -1.60 28.20 19.67
C VAL A 276 -3.11 28.11 19.54
N PHE A 277 -3.76 27.54 20.54
CA PHE A 277 -5.21 27.47 20.62
C PHE A 277 -5.71 28.46 21.68
N ASP A 278 -6.77 29.23 21.35
CA ASP A 278 -7.40 30.17 22.30
C ASP A 278 -8.16 29.45 23.44
N LEU A 279 -8.51 28.18 23.24
CA LEU A 279 -9.22 27.30 24.18
C LEU A 279 -8.58 25.91 24.17
N PHE A 280 -8.83 25.10 25.21
CA PHE A 280 -8.43 23.68 25.22
C PHE A 280 -9.06 22.96 24.01
N PRO A 281 -8.27 22.57 23.00
CA PRO A 281 -8.83 22.01 21.78
C PRO A 281 -9.35 20.60 22.05
N ASP A 282 -10.50 20.29 21.45
CA ASP A 282 -11.06 18.94 21.42
C ASP A 282 -10.20 18.01 20.55
N ILE A 283 -10.52 16.71 20.63
CA ILE A 283 -9.85 15.67 19.87
C ILE A 283 -10.02 15.83 18.36
N GLU A 284 -11.12 16.43 17.89
CA GLU A 284 -11.36 16.63 16.45
C GLU A 284 -10.37 17.63 15.86
N LYS A 285 -10.02 18.67 16.62
CA LYS A 285 -9.08 19.71 16.19
C LYS A 285 -7.62 19.38 16.45
N ALA A 286 -7.32 18.77 17.60
CA ALA A 286 -5.93 18.56 18.03
C ALA A 286 -5.47 17.09 17.98
N GLY A 287 -6.36 16.14 17.72
CA GLY A 287 -6.03 14.71 17.69
C GLY A 287 -4.99 14.32 16.63
N CYS A 288 -4.88 15.09 15.55
CA CYS A 288 -3.86 14.91 14.52
C CYS A 288 -2.47 15.44 14.92
N LEU A 289 -2.33 16.12 16.07
CA LEU A 289 -1.09 16.74 16.51
C LEU A 289 -0.30 15.82 17.45
N PRO A 290 1.02 15.66 17.23
CA PRO A 290 1.83 14.75 18.04
C PRO A 290 1.97 15.24 19.48
N HIS A 291 2.24 16.54 19.67
CA HIS A 291 2.41 17.14 20.99
C HIS A 291 1.15 17.00 21.87
N TRP A 292 -0.03 17.17 21.28
CA TRP A 292 -1.29 16.98 21.99
C TRP A 292 -1.47 15.53 22.42
N ASN A 293 -1.18 14.56 21.55
CA ASN A 293 -1.25 13.14 21.93
C ASN A 293 -0.33 12.82 23.12
N SER A 294 0.94 13.25 23.06
CA SER A 294 1.90 13.04 24.14
C SER A 294 1.46 13.68 25.46
N GLU A 295 0.92 14.91 25.42
CA GLU A 295 0.39 15.58 26.61
C GLU A 295 -0.81 14.83 27.21
N GLN A 296 -1.71 14.33 26.36
CA GLN A 296 -2.86 13.56 26.82
C GLN A 296 -2.49 12.17 27.36
N GLU A 297 -1.45 11.53 26.81
CA GLU A 297 -0.89 10.30 27.37
C GLU A 297 -0.31 10.54 28.75
N GLU A 298 0.43 11.64 28.94
CA GLU A 298 0.98 12.01 30.25
C GLU A 298 -0.14 12.32 31.27
N LYS A 299 -1.20 13.02 30.86
CA LYS A 299 -2.37 13.26 31.71
C LYS A 299 -3.06 11.95 32.11
N LEU A 300 -3.30 11.05 31.16
CA LEU A 300 -3.89 9.75 31.46
C LEU A 300 -2.99 8.94 32.42
N ARG A 301 -1.67 9.00 32.24
CA ARG A 301 -0.72 8.34 33.13
C ARG A 301 -0.84 8.84 34.57
N ILE A 302 -0.90 10.15 34.77
CA ILE A 302 -1.07 10.78 36.09
C ILE A 302 -2.41 10.35 36.70
N ASP A 303 -3.49 10.36 35.91
CA ASP A 303 -4.82 9.95 36.35
C ASP A 303 -4.84 8.47 36.79
N LEU A 304 -4.19 7.56 36.04
CA LEU A 304 -4.06 6.15 36.40
C LEU A 304 -3.23 5.95 37.68
N LEU A 305 -2.12 6.69 37.84
CA LEU A 305 -1.32 6.65 39.08
C LEU A 305 -2.14 7.06 40.31
N SER A 306 -3.07 8.00 40.15
CA SER A 306 -3.95 8.48 41.23
C SER A 306 -4.92 7.41 41.76
N LEU A 307 -5.09 6.29 41.04
CA LEU A 307 -5.91 5.18 41.50
C LEU A 307 -5.31 4.43 42.70
N ARG A 308 -4.01 4.62 42.99
CA ARG A 308 -3.33 4.01 44.15
C ARG A 308 -4.04 4.30 45.47
N ASP A 309 -4.45 5.55 45.64
CA ASP A 309 -5.06 6.06 46.88
C ASP A 309 -6.59 6.19 46.74
N CYS A 310 -7.17 5.63 45.67
CA CYS A 310 -8.60 5.72 45.38
C CYS A 310 -9.38 4.63 46.13
N PRO A 311 -10.49 4.97 46.81
CA PRO A 311 -11.40 3.97 47.36
C PRO A 311 -11.94 3.04 46.25
N TRP A 312 -12.02 1.73 46.54
CA TRP A 312 -12.39 0.70 45.55
C TRP A 312 -13.71 0.98 44.82
N HIS A 313 -14.71 1.51 45.52
CA HIS A 313 -16.03 1.81 44.95
C HIS A 313 -16.04 3.02 44.00
N GLU A 314 -14.98 3.83 43.98
CA GLU A 314 -14.83 4.98 43.07
C GLU A 314 -14.00 4.65 41.82
N VAL A 315 -13.23 3.55 41.85
CA VAL A 315 -12.28 3.18 40.78
C VAL A 315 -12.98 3.05 39.43
N ASP A 316 -14.12 2.36 39.38
CA ASP A 316 -14.91 2.16 38.17
C ASP A 316 -15.35 3.50 37.55
N ASN A 317 -15.83 4.43 38.39
CA ASN A 317 -16.29 5.73 37.93
C ASN A 317 -15.13 6.54 37.35
N LYS A 318 -13.96 6.55 38.00
CA LYS A 318 -12.77 7.23 37.50
C LYS A 318 -12.29 6.66 36.16
N ILE A 319 -12.28 5.33 36.02
CA ILE A 319 -11.88 4.68 34.76
C ILE A 319 -12.85 5.05 33.62
N LEU A 320 -14.16 5.05 33.89
CA LEU A 320 -15.16 5.47 32.89
C LEU A 320 -15.04 6.95 32.52
N GLU A 321 -14.69 7.83 33.47
CA GLU A 321 -14.39 9.23 33.17
C GLU A 321 -13.14 9.41 32.31
N MET A 322 -12.08 8.65 32.61
CA MET A 322 -10.88 8.60 31.77
C MET A 322 -11.24 8.12 30.36
N GLU A 323 -12.07 7.08 30.24
CA GLU A 323 -12.49 6.53 28.94
C GLU A 323 -13.29 7.55 28.12
N LYS A 324 -14.21 8.29 28.75
CA LYS A 324 -14.94 9.39 28.07
C LYS A 324 -14.00 10.46 27.52
N ARG A 325 -12.93 10.79 28.25
CA ARG A 325 -11.95 11.82 27.87
C ARG A 325 -10.97 11.33 26.81
N HIS A 326 -10.50 10.09 26.95
CA HIS A 326 -9.33 9.59 26.22
C HIS A 326 -9.66 8.53 25.18
N GLY A 327 -10.83 7.89 25.21
CA GLY A 327 -11.17 6.74 24.38
C GLY A 327 -11.17 7.04 22.88
N GLY A 328 -11.58 8.26 22.49
CA GLY A 328 -11.53 8.70 21.10
C GLY A 328 -10.11 8.71 20.50
N ARG A 329 -9.06 8.77 21.34
CA ARG A 329 -7.65 8.81 20.91
C ARG A 329 -7.21 7.53 20.22
N ARG A 330 -7.85 6.40 20.51
CA ARG A 330 -7.61 5.12 19.80
C ARG A 330 -7.93 5.18 18.31
N LYS A 331 -8.76 6.14 17.88
CA LYS A 331 -9.07 6.40 16.46
C LYS A 331 -8.13 7.42 15.82
N GLN A 332 -7.16 7.97 16.55
CA GLN A 332 -6.21 8.93 15.98
C GLN A 332 -5.03 8.22 15.33
N ILE A 333 -4.29 8.95 14.49
CA ILE A 333 -3.13 8.41 13.76
C ILE A 333 -2.06 7.86 14.69
N TRP A 334 -1.89 8.48 15.86
CA TRP A 334 -0.88 8.14 16.86
C TRP A 334 -1.10 6.72 17.43
N ALA A 335 -2.35 6.31 17.65
CA ALA A 335 -2.67 4.94 18.04
C ALA A 335 -2.28 3.93 16.95
N LYS A 336 -2.50 4.23 15.66
CA LYS A 336 -2.12 3.34 14.55
C LYS A 336 -0.61 3.10 14.44
N ILE A 337 0.20 4.06 14.90
CA ILE A 337 1.66 3.95 14.94
C ILE A 337 2.19 3.54 16.32
N GLY A 338 1.31 3.29 17.29
CA GLY A 338 1.65 2.79 18.62
C GLY A 338 2.13 3.86 19.60
N GLU A 339 1.79 5.13 19.39
CA GLU A 339 2.15 6.25 20.28
C GLU A 339 1.02 6.65 21.26
N SER A 340 -0.09 5.90 21.30
CA SER A 340 -1.21 6.13 22.24
C SER A 340 -1.48 4.90 23.13
N LYS A 341 -0.41 4.32 23.70
CA LYS A 341 -0.46 3.03 24.41
C LYS A 341 -1.36 3.02 25.63
N LEU A 342 -1.39 4.09 26.42
CA LEU A 342 -2.28 4.16 27.57
C LEU A 342 -3.74 4.31 27.13
N ALA A 343 -4.00 5.04 26.05
CA ALA A 343 -5.34 5.10 25.46
C ALA A 343 -5.84 3.72 24.99
N GLU A 344 -4.95 2.92 24.39
CA GLU A 344 -5.21 1.53 24.01
C GLU A 344 -5.43 0.64 25.25
N ALA A 345 -4.58 0.78 26.28
CA ALA A 345 -4.69 0.00 27.51
C ALA A 345 -5.98 0.31 28.28
N LEU A 346 -6.44 1.56 28.22
CA LEU A 346 -7.66 2.02 28.87
C LEU A 346 -8.91 1.25 28.40
N GLU A 347 -8.98 0.85 27.13
CA GLU A 347 -10.07 0.01 26.62
C GLU A 347 -10.17 -1.31 27.39
N TYR A 348 -9.01 -1.93 27.63
CA TYR A 348 -8.94 -3.18 28.37
C TYR A 348 -9.12 -2.97 29.87
N LEU A 349 -8.71 -1.83 30.43
CA LEU A 349 -9.01 -1.49 31.84
C LEU A 349 -10.51 -1.27 32.07
N VAL A 350 -11.22 -0.67 31.11
CA VAL A 350 -12.68 -0.56 31.13
C VAL A 350 -13.29 -1.96 31.06
N GLY A 351 -12.84 -2.79 30.12
CA GLY A 351 -13.28 -4.19 30.03
C GLY A 351 -13.00 -4.96 31.33
N LEU A 352 -11.85 -4.75 31.97
CA LEU A 352 -11.49 -5.36 33.24
C LEU A 352 -12.49 -4.96 34.34
N SER A 353 -12.76 -3.66 34.49
CA SER A 353 -13.76 -3.12 35.43
C SER A 353 -15.15 -3.69 35.16
N GLU A 354 -15.62 -3.67 33.91
CA GLU A 354 -16.96 -4.12 33.54
C GLU A 354 -17.16 -5.61 33.78
N ASN A 355 -16.21 -6.45 33.37
CA ASN A 355 -16.32 -7.90 33.55
C ASN A 355 -16.15 -8.30 35.03
N ALA A 356 -15.36 -7.57 35.82
CA ALA A 356 -15.15 -7.84 37.25
C ALA A 356 -16.40 -7.55 38.12
N LYS A 357 -17.37 -6.78 37.61
CA LYS A 357 -18.66 -6.52 38.30
C LYS A 357 -19.52 -7.77 38.50
N LEU A 358 -19.22 -8.86 37.80
CA LEU A 358 -19.81 -10.18 38.06
C LEU A 358 -18.85 -10.96 38.97
N PRO A 359 -19.02 -10.89 40.30
CA PRO A 359 -18.11 -11.54 41.23
C PRO A 359 -18.30 -13.06 41.19
N ILE A 360 -17.21 -13.79 41.44
CA ILE A 360 -17.20 -15.26 41.53
C ILE A 360 -16.99 -15.66 43.01
N ASN A 361 -17.68 -14.98 43.91
CA ASN A 361 -17.52 -15.09 45.36
C ASN A 361 -18.72 -15.76 46.07
N VAL A 362 -19.65 -16.32 45.30
CA VAL A 362 -20.85 -17.02 45.80
C VAL A 362 -21.17 -18.25 44.95
N GLY A 363 -22.05 -19.13 45.47
CA GLY A 363 -22.53 -20.32 44.75
C GLY A 363 -21.66 -21.57 44.92
N THR A 364 -22.07 -22.64 44.25
CA THR A 364 -21.40 -23.95 44.25
C THR A 364 -20.17 -23.96 43.32
N ILE A 365 -19.39 -25.05 43.35
CA ILE A 365 -18.26 -25.26 42.43
C ILE A 365 -18.72 -25.22 40.97
N GLU A 366 -19.89 -25.79 40.66
CA GLU A 366 -20.49 -25.78 39.34
C GLU A 366 -20.87 -24.37 38.90
N ASP A 367 -21.41 -23.56 39.81
CA ASP A 367 -21.76 -22.16 39.54
C ASP A 367 -20.51 -21.32 39.30
N ILE A 368 -19.45 -21.53 40.09
CA ILE A 368 -18.13 -20.90 39.89
C ILE A 368 -17.60 -21.23 38.49
N SER A 369 -17.59 -22.52 38.13
CA SER A 369 -17.12 -22.97 36.81
C SER A 369 -17.91 -22.31 35.68
N ARG A 370 -19.24 -22.33 35.76
CA ARG A 370 -20.12 -21.74 34.75
C ARG A 370 -19.89 -20.24 34.61
N THR A 371 -19.78 -19.53 35.73
CA THR A 371 -19.56 -18.08 35.76
C THR A 371 -18.19 -17.71 35.20
N TYR A 372 -17.15 -18.47 35.53
CA TYR A 372 -15.82 -18.27 34.99
C TYR A 372 -15.78 -18.52 33.48
N GLN A 373 -16.39 -19.62 33.00
CA GLN A 373 -16.48 -19.95 31.57
C GLN A 373 -17.27 -18.92 30.75
N ALA A 374 -18.32 -18.33 31.34
CA ALA A 374 -19.12 -17.32 30.66
C ALA A 374 -18.44 -15.94 30.64
N ASN A 375 -17.78 -15.56 31.74
CA ASN A 375 -17.33 -14.19 31.95
C ASN A 375 -15.94 -14.06 32.61
N GLY A 376 -15.62 -14.87 33.62
CA GLY A 376 -14.37 -14.72 34.39
C GLY A 376 -13.10 -14.73 33.53
N TRP A 377 -13.05 -15.57 32.49
CA TRP A 377 -11.91 -15.59 31.56
C TRP A 377 -11.67 -14.26 30.84
N LYS A 378 -12.71 -13.43 30.64
CA LYS A 378 -12.59 -12.10 30.01
C LYS A 378 -11.87 -11.11 30.91
N VAL A 379 -11.99 -11.28 32.23
CA VAL A 379 -11.25 -10.50 33.23
C VAL A 379 -9.75 -10.80 33.10
N ASP A 380 -9.38 -12.09 33.07
CA ASP A 380 -7.99 -12.52 32.90
C ASP A 380 -7.39 -12.11 31.54
N TYR A 381 -8.20 -12.19 30.48
CA TYR A 381 -7.84 -11.74 29.14
C TYR A 381 -7.57 -10.23 29.11
N ALA A 382 -8.48 -9.42 29.68
CA ALA A 382 -8.34 -7.97 29.73
C ALA A 382 -7.06 -7.56 30.49
N LEU A 383 -6.76 -8.23 31.60
CA LEU A 383 -5.51 -8.04 32.33
C LEU A 383 -4.29 -8.29 31.43
N LEU A 384 -4.24 -9.42 30.72
CA LEU A 384 -3.11 -9.70 29.83
C LEU A 384 -2.98 -8.67 28.71
N LYS A 385 -4.11 -8.18 28.18
CA LYS A 385 -4.08 -7.15 27.14
C LYS A 385 -3.53 -5.84 27.65
N CYS A 386 -3.92 -5.41 28.85
CA CYS A 386 -3.29 -4.26 29.51
C CYS A 386 -1.77 -4.44 29.64
N LEU A 387 -1.32 -5.60 30.13
CA LEU A 387 0.11 -5.87 30.30
C LEU A 387 0.88 -5.90 28.97
N SER A 388 0.25 -6.39 27.89
CA SER A 388 0.86 -6.43 26.55
C SER A 388 1.09 -5.06 25.91
N LEU A 389 0.49 -4.01 26.47
CA LEU A 389 0.59 -2.64 25.98
C LEU A 389 1.62 -1.79 26.75
N ILE A 390 2.31 -2.39 27.72
CA ILE A 390 3.41 -1.75 28.44
C ILE A 390 4.60 -1.57 27.49
N ASP A 391 5.02 -0.32 27.31
CA ASP A 391 6.11 0.10 26.41
C ASP A 391 7.25 0.83 27.12
N SER A 392 7.04 1.20 28.39
CA SER A 392 8.00 1.95 29.21
C SER A 392 7.77 1.69 30.70
N GLN A 393 8.83 1.86 31.50
CA GLN A 393 8.76 1.70 32.95
C GLN A 393 7.74 2.66 33.62
N LYS A 394 7.57 3.87 33.06
CA LYS A 394 6.59 4.84 33.57
C LYS A 394 5.14 4.37 33.34
N ASN A 395 4.88 3.75 32.19
CA ASN A 395 3.57 3.22 31.85
C ASN A 395 3.29 1.90 32.58
N GLU A 396 4.32 1.09 32.82
CA GLU A 396 4.25 -0.13 33.63
C GLU A 396 3.67 0.17 35.02
N GLU A 397 4.22 1.15 35.74
CA GLU A 397 3.73 1.51 37.07
C GLU A 397 2.25 1.95 37.05
N ALA A 398 1.87 2.81 36.10
CA ALA A 398 0.50 3.30 35.96
C ALA A 398 -0.50 2.17 35.67
N ILE A 399 -0.17 1.29 34.72
CA ILE A 399 -1.00 0.14 34.35
C ILE A 399 -1.11 -0.84 35.52
N HIS A 400 -0.01 -1.15 36.21
CA HIS A 400 -0.02 -2.05 37.36
C HIS A 400 -0.90 -1.54 38.50
N ILE A 401 -0.86 -0.23 38.81
CA ILE A 401 -1.72 0.35 39.83
C ILE A 401 -3.20 0.19 39.45
N ALA A 402 -3.56 0.54 38.21
CA ALA A 402 -4.94 0.44 37.72
C ALA A 402 -5.45 -1.01 37.66
N ILE A 403 -4.59 -1.98 37.26
CA ILE A 403 -4.94 -3.40 37.30
C ILE A 403 -5.16 -3.84 38.74
N ARG A 404 -4.25 -3.51 39.65
CA ARG A 404 -4.33 -3.96 41.06
C ARG A 404 -5.54 -3.39 41.78
N SER A 405 -5.98 -2.17 41.47
CA SER A 405 -7.16 -1.58 42.11
C SER A 405 -8.48 -2.29 41.74
N ILE A 406 -8.50 -3.06 40.64
CA ILE A 406 -9.69 -3.81 40.18
C ILE A 406 -9.52 -5.32 40.35
N TYR A 407 -8.45 -5.86 39.76
CA TYR A 407 -8.26 -7.30 39.59
C TYR A 407 -7.90 -7.99 40.90
N LEU A 408 -7.06 -7.37 41.74
CA LEU A 408 -6.57 -8.03 42.95
C LEU A 408 -7.72 -8.36 43.93
N PRO A 409 -8.63 -7.41 44.28
CA PRO A 409 -9.78 -7.75 45.11
C PRO A 409 -10.66 -8.83 44.50
N TRP A 410 -10.95 -8.73 43.19
CA TRP A 410 -11.78 -9.71 42.48
C TRP A 410 -11.17 -11.12 42.50
N ALA A 411 -9.87 -11.22 42.23
CA ALA A 411 -9.15 -12.49 42.20
C ALA A 411 -9.02 -13.11 43.60
N GLU A 412 -8.73 -12.29 44.63
CA GLU A 412 -8.64 -12.75 46.02
C GLU A 412 -9.98 -13.30 46.52
N GLU A 413 -11.08 -12.56 46.31
CA GLU A 413 -12.41 -13.03 46.73
C GLU A 413 -12.82 -14.31 46.00
N SER A 414 -12.59 -14.36 44.69
CA SER A 414 -12.91 -15.54 43.86
C SER A 414 -12.11 -16.77 44.28
N ALA A 415 -10.80 -16.60 44.52
CA ALA A 415 -9.92 -17.67 44.97
C ALA A 415 -10.30 -18.17 46.37
N ASN A 416 -10.58 -17.26 47.30
CA ASN A 416 -10.98 -17.60 48.67
C ASN A 416 -12.31 -18.37 48.69
N HIS A 417 -13.28 -17.96 47.87
CA HIS A 417 -14.57 -18.65 47.78
C HIS A 417 -14.41 -20.04 47.16
N LEU A 418 -13.65 -20.18 46.07
CA LEU A 418 -13.36 -21.47 45.45
C LEU A 418 -12.67 -22.43 46.45
N GLN A 419 -11.69 -21.95 47.21
CA GLN A 419 -11.01 -22.75 48.23
C GLN A 419 -11.98 -23.24 49.32
N LYS A 420 -12.89 -22.38 49.80
CA LYS A 420 -13.93 -22.78 50.76
C LYS A 420 -14.84 -23.86 50.19
N GLN A 421 -15.29 -23.72 48.95
CA GLN A 421 -16.12 -24.73 48.30
C GLN A 421 -15.39 -26.07 48.12
N ILE A 422 -14.12 -26.05 47.71
CA ILE A 422 -13.29 -27.26 47.58
C ILE A 422 -13.10 -27.95 48.94
N GLN A 423 -12.88 -27.20 50.02
CA GLN A 423 -12.76 -27.77 51.36
C GLN A 423 -14.04 -28.46 51.83
N MET A 424 -15.21 -27.95 51.43
CA MET A 424 -16.50 -28.51 51.81
C MET A 424 -16.92 -29.70 50.96
N SER A 425 -16.72 -29.63 49.64
CA SER A 425 -17.32 -30.57 48.67
C SER A 425 -16.29 -31.47 47.98
N GLY A 426 -15.00 -31.25 48.24
CA GLY A 426 -13.90 -31.92 47.54
C GLY A 426 -13.56 -31.25 46.20
N TYR A 427 -12.38 -31.59 45.67
CA TYR A 427 -11.93 -31.04 44.39
C TYR A 427 -12.62 -31.76 43.21
N PRO A 428 -13.21 -31.03 42.25
CA PRO A 428 -14.06 -31.58 41.18
C PRO A 428 -13.24 -32.15 40.00
N LEU A 429 -12.17 -32.90 40.26
CA LEU A 429 -11.42 -33.56 39.19
C LEU A 429 -12.23 -34.75 38.68
N SER A 430 -12.68 -34.66 37.43
CA SER A 430 -13.41 -35.75 36.80
C SER A 430 -12.51 -36.99 36.69
N LYS A 431 -12.93 -38.11 37.29
CA LYS A 431 -12.35 -39.45 37.06
C LYS A 431 -12.87 -40.08 35.75
N GLU A 432 -13.52 -39.31 34.89
CA GLU A 432 -13.90 -39.83 33.57
C GLU A 432 -12.64 -40.29 32.85
N LYS A 433 -12.64 -41.58 32.51
CA LYS A 433 -11.58 -42.26 31.77
C LYS A 433 -11.02 -41.33 30.71
N GLY A 434 -9.72 -41.09 30.75
CA GLY A 434 -8.94 -40.50 29.66
C GLY A 434 -8.93 -41.36 28.39
N ARG A 435 -10.05 -42.01 28.05
CA ARG A 435 -10.30 -42.51 26.71
C ARG A 435 -10.58 -41.30 25.85
N GLN A 436 -9.57 -40.91 25.07
CA GLN A 436 -9.87 -40.38 23.75
C GLN A 436 -10.81 -41.39 23.08
N GLU A 437 -11.98 -40.91 22.67
CA GLU A 437 -12.79 -41.60 21.67
C GLU A 437 -11.86 -41.93 20.48
N GLY A 438 -12.03 -43.12 19.88
CA GLY A 438 -11.09 -43.61 18.87
C GLY A 438 -10.84 -42.54 17.80
N PHE A 439 -9.58 -42.22 17.56
CA PHE A 439 -9.20 -41.23 16.54
C PHE A 439 -9.69 -41.68 15.17
N SER A 440 -10.24 -40.75 14.42
CA SER A 440 -10.63 -41.00 13.04
C SER A 440 -9.44 -40.87 12.09
N GLU A 441 -9.46 -41.58 10.97
CA GLU A 441 -8.44 -41.41 9.92
C GLU A 441 -8.46 -39.96 9.40
N GLY A 442 -7.30 -39.32 9.36
CA GLY A 442 -7.15 -37.91 8.99
C GLY A 442 -7.30 -36.92 10.16
N GLU A 443 -7.52 -37.38 11.39
CA GLU A 443 -7.52 -36.54 12.58
C GLU A 443 -6.09 -36.24 13.06
N ALA A 444 -5.83 -34.97 13.41
CA ALA A 444 -4.55 -34.53 13.97
C ALA A 444 -4.77 -34.00 15.40
N VAL A 445 -4.03 -34.55 16.36
CA VAL A 445 -4.11 -34.15 17.76
C VAL A 445 -2.90 -33.31 18.12
N LEU A 446 -3.14 -32.10 18.60
CA LEU A 446 -2.12 -31.21 19.14
C LEU A 446 -2.28 -31.12 20.66
N PHE A 447 -1.26 -31.57 21.39
CA PHE A 447 -1.16 -31.34 22.82
C PHE A 447 -0.44 -30.03 23.10
N VAL A 448 -0.97 -29.21 24.02
CA VAL A 448 -0.36 -27.95 24.44
C VAL A 448 -0.20 -27.99 25.96
N ASP A 449 1.05 -27.92 26.42
CA ASP A 449 1.38 -27.85 27.84
C ASP A 449 1.10 -26.42 28.36
N GLY A 450 0.37 -26.29 29.46
CA GLY A 450 0.10 -24.99 30.09
C GLY A 450 -0.82 -24.03 29.34
N LEU A 451 -1.76 -24.52 28.52
CA LEU A 451 -2.73 -23.66 27.83
C LEU A 451 -3.75 -23.07 28.83
N ARG A 452 -3.60 -21.78 29.14
CA ARG A 452 -4.53 -21.05 30.02
C ARG A 452 -5.91 -20.88 29.37
N PHE A 453 -6.97 -20.87 30.17
CA PHE A 453 -8.34 -20.94 29.67
C PHE A 453 -8.73 -19.75 28.77
N ASP A 454 -8.37 -18.52 29.17
CA ASP A 454 -8.56 -17.32 28.37
C ASP A 454 -7.79 -17.37 27.03
N THR A 455 -6.59 -17.96 27.02
CA THR A 455 -5.80 -18.17 25.81
C THR A 455 -6.45 -19.22 24.89
N ALA A 456 -7.05 -20.27 25.46
CA ALA A 456 -7.84 -21.24 24.70
C ALA A 456 -9.05 -20.56 24.04
N LYS A 457 -9.76 -19.68 24.76
CA LYS A 457 -10.87 -18.88 24.19
C LYS A 457 -10.41 -17.98 23.04
N MET A 458 -9.25 -17.33 23.19
CA MET A 458 -8.67 -16.55 22.08
C MET A 458 -8.38 -17.41 20.85
N LEU A 459 -7.84 -18.62 21.05
CA LEU A 459 -7.58 -19.54 19.95
C LEU A 459 -8.88 -19.91 19.23
N SER A 460 -9.94 -20.25 19.98
CA SER A 460 -11.26 -20.53 19.43
C SER A 460 -11.77 -19.36 18.57
N GLU A 461 -11.73 -18.13 19.09
CA GLU A 461 -12.15 -16.94 18.34
C GLU A 461 -11.34 -16.72 17.05
N ILE A 462 -10.03 -16.97 17.08
CA ILE A 462 -9.15 -16.85 15.90
C ILE A 462 -9.53 -17.89 14.84
N LEU A 463 -9.83 -19.12 15.25
CA LEU A 463 -10.20 -20.20 14.34
C LEU A 463 -11.60 -20.00 13.75
N GLU A 464 -12.57 -19.55 14.55
CA GLU A 464 -13.91 -19.20 14.07
C GLU A 464 -13.87 -18.08 13.03
N LYS A 465 -13.05 -17.03 13.26
CA LYS A 465 -12.84 -15.94 12.28
C LYS A 465 -12.25 -16.41 10.96
N LYS A 466 -11.56 -17.56 10.95
CA LYS A 466 -11.05 -18.22 9.74
C LYS A 466 -12.08 -19.16 9.08
N GLY A 467 -13.31 -19.22 9.61
CA GLY A 467 -14.40 -20.05 9.08
C GLY A 467 -14.35 -21.51 9.51
N LEU A 468 -13.58 -21.84 10.56
CA LEU A 468 -13.52 -23.20 11.10
C LEU A 468 -14.67 -23.43 12.10
N LYS A 469 -15.19 -24.65 12.13
CA LYS A 469 -16.19 -25.07 13.12
C LYS A 469 -15.47 -25.51 14.40
N ILE A 470 -15.85 -24.92 15.53
CA ILE A 470 -15.25 -25.19 16.84
C ILE A 470 -16.23 -25.92 17.75
N ASP A 471 -15.75 -26.93 18.46
CA ASP A 471 -16.43 -27.62 19.56
C ASP A 471 -15.52 -27.56 20.79
N GLU A 472 -16.04 -27.10 21.92
CA GLU A 472 -15.26 -26.91 23.15
C GLU A 472 -15.77 -27.82 24.27
N LYS A 473 -14.86 -28.60 24.86
CA LYS A 473 -15.14 -29.44 26.02
C LYS A 473 -14.24 -29.04 27.18
N VAL A 474 -14.82 -28.37 28.18
CA VAL A 474 -14.09 -27.84 29.34
C VAL A 474 -14.06 -28.86 30.48
N ARG A 475 -12.91 -28.99 31.14
CA ARG A 475 -12.70 -29.86 32.30
C ARG A 475 -11.89 -29.12 33.36
N TRP A 476 -12.08 -29.50 34.63
CA TRP A 476 -11.20 -29.05 35.71
C TRP A 476 -9.81 -29.66 35.54
N SER A 477 -8.78 -28.84 35.70
CA SER A 477 -7.37 -29.26 35.68
C SER A 477 -6.98 -29.98 36.97
N ALA A 478 -5.85 -30.69 36.99
CA ALA A 478 -5.27 -31.15 38.24
C ALA A 478 -4.80 -29.97 39.13
N LEU A 479 -4.71 -30.19 40.46
CA LEU A 479 -4.22 -29.20 41.42
C LEU A 479 -3.01 -29.76 42.20
N PRO A 480 -1.90 -28.99 42.34
CA PRO A 480 -1.62 -27.71 41.68
C PRO A 480 -1.54 -27.87 40.16
N THR A 481 -1.73 -26.79 39.40
CA THR A 481 -1.68 -26.81 37.92
C THR A 481 -0.24 -26.81 37.40
N VAL A 482 0.52 -27.82 37.78
CA VAL A 482 1.91 -28.04 37.34
C VAL A 482 1.99 -29.23 36.38
N THR A 483 3.08 -29.30 35.62
CA THR A 483 3.26 -30.36 34.63
C THR A 483 3.20 -31.76 35.23
N ALA A 484 3.77 -31.97 36.42
CA ALA A 484 3.83 -33.28 37.09
C ALA A 484 2.43 -33.84 37.42
N THR A 485 1.53 -33.01 37.92
CA THR A 485 0.15 -33.39 38.24
C THR A 485 -0.75 -33.40 36.99
N GLY A 486 -0.60 -32.41 36.11
CA GLY A 486 -1.44 -32.23 34.93
C GLY A 486 -1.29 -33.37 33.93
N LYS A 487 -0.04 -33.75 33.57
CA LYS A 487 0.22 -34.85 32.63
C LYS A 487 -0.25 -36.19 33.18
N ALA A 488 -0.02 -36.43 34.47
CA ALA A 488 -0.52 -37.63 35.14
C ALA A 488 -2.05 -37.72 35.06
N ALA A 489 -2.75 -36.62 35.31
CA ALA A 489 -4.22 -36.57 35.33
C ALA A 489 -4.89 -36.76 33.95
N VAL A 490 -4.18 -36.54 32.84
CA VAL A 490 -4.71 -36.76 31.49
C VAL A 490 -4.03 -37.91 30.75
N SER A 491 -3.16 -38.66 31.45
CA SER A 491 -2.42 -39.78 30.88
C SER A 491 -3.36 -40.96 30.56
N PRO A 492 -3.13 -41.69 29.45
CA PRO A 492 -3.88 -42.91 29.15
C PRO A 492 -3.78 -44.00 30.23
N ILE A 493 -2.75 -43.93 31.10
CA ILE A 493 -2.53 -44.84 32.22
C ILE A 493 -2.82 -44.21 33.59
N GLN A 494 -3.60 -43.11 33.64
CA GLN A 494 -3.93 -42.39 34.88
C GLN A 494 -4.37 -43.31 36.03
N GLU A 495 -5.11 -44.38 35.75
CA GLU A 495 -5.58 -45.33 36.76
C GLU A 495 -4.45 -46.07 37.50
N LYS A 496 -3.25 -46.11 36.92
CA LYS A 496 -2.04 -46.70 37.51
C LYS A 496 -1.13 -45.67 38.15
N ILE A 497 -1.49 -44.40 38.12
CA ILE A 497 -0.68 -43.31 38.63
C ILE A 497 -1.21 -42.89 40.00
N SER A 498 -0.34 -42.92 41.01
CA SER A 498 -0.57 -42.41 42.35
C SER A 498 0.50 -41.38 42.75
N GLY A 499 0.32 -40.72 43.88
CA GLY A 499 1.28 -39.74 44.41
C GLY A 499 1.66 -40.07 45.84
N GLU A 500 2.90 -39.75 46.21
CA GLU A 500 3.40 -39.94 47.57
C GLU A 500 3.10 -38.71 48.45
N ILE A 501 2.58 -38.95 49.65
CA ILE A 501 2.32 -37.87 50.62
C ILE A 501 3.66 -37.24 51.03
N GLY A 502 3.76 -35.92 50.88
CA GLY A 502 4.96 -35.15 51.26
C GLY A 502 5.97 -34.93 50.13
N ASN A 503 5.71 -35.44 48.93
CA ASN A 503 6.51 -35.09 47.75
C ASN A 503 6.22 -33.64 47.33
N ILE A 504 7.23 -32.78 47.44
CA ILE A 504 7.14 -31.33 47.16
C ILE A 504 7.14 -31.06 45.65
N GLU A 505 7.70 -31.97 44.85
CA GLU A 505 7.80 -31.89 43.40
C GLU A 505 6.56 -32.48 42.69
N PHE A 506 5.63 -33.08 43.44
CA PHE A 506 4.40 -33.69 42.94
C PHE A 506 4.64 -34.79 41.89
N GLU A 507 5.78 -35.48 41.97
CA GLU A 507 6.14 -36.50 40.98
C GLU A 507 5.18 -37.70 41.06
N PRO A 508 4.62 -38.14 39.92
CA PRO A 508 3.75 -39.30 39.87
C PRO A 508 4.54 -40.60 40.07
N SER A 509 3.98 -41.51 40.86
CA SER A 509 4.44 -42.90 40.96
C SER A 509 3.52 -43.80 40.16
N ILE A 510 4.07 -44.87 39.58
CA ILE A 510 3.30 -45.86 38.82
C ILE A 510 3.22 -47.14 39.65
N GLU A 511 2.00 -47.61 39.89
CA GLU A 511 1.71 -48.89 40.55
C GLU A 511 1.62 -50.08 39.57
#